data_AF-A0A7V4HG23-F1
#
_entry.id   AF-A0A7V4HG23-F1
#
_cell.length_a   1.000
_cell.length_b   1.000
_cell.length_c   1.000
_cell.angle_alpha   90.00
_cell.angle_beta   90.00
_cell.angle_gamma   90.00
#
_symmetry.space_group_name_H-M   'P 1'
#
loop_
_entity.id
_entity.type
_entity.pdbx_description
1 polymer ?
#
loop_
_entity_poly.entity_id
_entity_poly.type
_entity_poly.pdbx_seq_one_letter_code
_entity_poly.pdbx_strand_id
1 'polypeptide(L)'
;HGFMGRWPQWRDSLRRLADLGCDFIATCSARVFPNAAEVCLQTVRNGDRMAAAYAYASDVNHYFPDAMAVMFPSHERMPFLATAPNPPFVQDPGGTSRLLLSDTGSGLLVDSGSQIPLERIREWIIQGRLRCVDAIWITHYHDDHVETVEQARKMFGCPVWAEEHVAEVLEAPFSYGNLPCLLPLRIRIDRRLGNGETWPWREFVLTAYHFPGQTYYHGGLLAEGHGMKVFFAGDSLGRGGFDDHCPANRTMAGRGLGSEACLDILEDVAPHLVYNQHQQQPVVMTPDILAELRQALARRREALGAFVAWEEPDFGFDENWISVRPYQVKLASEPPGDHRVEVEVWARNYGARAQDMRVTAVAPAAWRHPATLASARGLIRAGREECVTLAFDVPPGVARGLHRIPLRIWWSDRYLGQWRHFEIEAGFPG
;
A
#
# COMPACT_ATOMS: atom_id res chain seq x y z
N HIS A 1 11.85 9.69 -0.68
CA HIS A 1 10.95 8.57 -0.37
C HIS A 1 10.26 8.12 -1.67
N GLY A 2 9.95 6.83 -1.84
CA GLY A 2 9.30 6.30 -3.05
C GLY A 2 10.08 6.46 -4.36
N PHE A 3 9.40 6.30 -5.51
CA PHE A 3 10.05 6.26 -6.83
C PHE A 3 10.68 7.59 -7.26
N MET A 4 10.11 8.73 -6.82
CA MET A 4 10.57 10.07 -7.18
C MET A 4 12.03 10.32 -6.79
N GLY A 5 12.48 9.76 -5.66
CA GLY A 5 13.88 9.89 -5.20
C GLY A 5 14.89 9.19 -6.11
N ARG A 6 14.46 8.21 -6.91
CA ARG A 6 15.31 7.50 -7.88
C ARG A 6 15.25 8.10 -9.28
N TRP A 7 14.27 8.96 -9.57
CA TRP A 7 14.08 9.56 -10.89
C TRP A 7 15.32 10.27 -11.44
N PRO A 8 16.05 11.13 -10.67
CA PRO A 8 17.24 11.80 -11.19
C PRO A 8 18.32 10.82 -11.69
N GLN A 9 18.56 9.74 -10.94
CA GLN A 9 19.54 8.71 -11.31
C GLN A 9 19.13 7.97 -12.60
N TRP A 10 17.84 7.71 -12.76
CA TRP A 10 17.29 7.04 -13.94
C TRP A 10 17.32 7.94 -15.17
N ARG A 11 16.94 9.21 -15.01
CA ARG A 11 17.06 10.25 -16.04
C ARG A 11 18.49 10.39 -16.55
N ASP A 12 19.46 10.50 -15.66
CA ASP A 12 20.86 10.66 -16.03
C ASP A 12 21.40 9.41 -16.74
N SER A 13 20.92 8.22 -16.35
CA SER A 13 21.25 6.97 -17.04
C SER A 13 20.69 6.93 -18.46
N LEU A 14 19.44 7.36 -18.67
CA LEU A 14 18.85 7.44 -20.01
C LEU A 14 19.57 8.46 -20.90
N ARG A 15 19.99 9.60 -20.35
CA ARG A 15 20.80 10.59 -21.10
C ARG A 15 22.14 10.01 -21.53
N ARG A 16 22.85 9.33 -20.61
CA ARG A 16 24.08 8.62 -20.96
C ARG A 16 23.86 7.60 -22.09
N LEU A 17 22.78 6.82 -22.04
CA LEU A 17 22.43 5.88 -23.11
C LEU A 17 22.16 6.58 -24.44
N ALA A 18 21.52 7.76 -24.41
CA ALA A 18 21.32 8.56 -25.62
C ALA A 18 22.64 9.06 -26.22
N ASP A 19 23.61 9.41 -25.37
CA ASP A 19 24.92 9.94 -25.77
C ASP A 19 25.88 8.86 -26.30
N LEU A 20 25.57 7.57 -26.13
CA LEU A 20 26.41 6.46 -26.64
C LEU A 20 26.41 6.34 -28.17
N GLY A 21 25.51 7.04 -28.87
CA GLY A 21 25.43 6.99 -30.34
C GLY A 21 24.96 5.64 -30.89
N CYS A 22 24.19 4.86 -30.11
CA CYS A 22 23.64 3.59 -30.57
C CYS A 22 22.52 3.81 -31.60
N ASP A 23 22.52 3.04 -32.68
CA ASP A 23 21.44 3.07 -33.69
C ASP A 23 20.13 2.48 -33.15
N PHE A 24 20.23 1.48 -32.26
CA PHE A 24 19.09 0.75 -31.71
C PHE A 24 19.25 0.54 -30.20
N ILE A 25 18.11 0.43 -29.50
CA ILE A 25 18.05 -0.02 -28.11
C ILE A 25 17.10 -1.21 -27.99
N ALA A 26 17.54 -2.26 -27.30
CA ALA A 26 16.75 -3.45 -27.02
C ALA A 26 16.38 -3.49 -25.53
N THR A 27 15.12 -3.74 -25.22
CA THR A 27 14.65 -3.91 -23.84
C THR A 27 14.70 -5.37 -23.42
N CYS A 28 14.71 -5.63 -22.11
CA CYS A 28 14.59 -6.99 -21.56
C CYS A 28 13.28 -7.70 -21.98
N SER A 29 12.27 -6.94 -22.44
CA SER A 29 11.04 -7.47 -23.04
C SER A 29 11.15 -7.77 -24.54
N ALA A 30 12.37 -7.84 -25.07
CA ALA A 30 12.70 -8.14 -26.47
C ALA A 30 12.11 -7.14 -27.49
N ARG A 31 11.76 -5.92 -27.06
CA ARG A 31 11.41 -4.84 -28.00
C ARG A 31 12.68 -4.16 -28.45
N VAL A 32 12.81 -3.97 -29.76
CA VAL A 32 13.91 -3.23 -30.36
C VAL A 32 13.36 -1.93 -30.92
N PHE A 33 13.93 -0.81 -30.50
CA PHE A 33 13.56 0.50 -30.99
C PHE A 33 14.68 1.07 -31.87
N PRO A 34 14.36 1.57 -33.08
CA PRO A 34 15.30 2.38 -33.84
C PRO A 34 15.50 3.73 -33.14
N ASN A 35 16.61 4.41 -33.44
CA ASN A 35 16.96 5.73 -32.92
C ASN A 35 17.03 5.74 -31.38
N ALA A 36 18.01 5.00 -30.81
CA ALA A 36 18.14 4.86 -29.36
C ALA A 36 18.14 6.21 -28.61
N ALA A 37 18.82 7.22 -29.16
CA ALA A 37 18.87 8.56 -28.58
C ALA A 37 17.49 9.21 -28.45
N GLU A 38 16.67 9.15 -29.50
CA GLU A 38 15.32 9.73 -29.50
C GLU A 38 14.42 9.04 -28.48
N VAL A 39 14.47 7.71 -28.42
CA VAL A 39 13.69 6.88 -27.48
C VAL A 39 14.05 7.19 -26.03
N CYS A 40 15.36 7.26 -25.72
CA CYS A 40 15.85 7.60 -24.40
C CYS A 40 15.44 9.02 -23.99
N LEU A 41 15.60 10.01 -24.88
CA LEU A 41 15.22 11.40 -24.59
C LEU A 41 13.70 11.58 -24.49
N GLN A 42 12.90 10.85 -25.26
CA GLN A 42 11.45 10.83 -25.10
C GLN A 42 11.03 10.22 -23.75
N THR A 43 11.70 9.15 -23.34
CA THR A 43 11.47 8.54 -22.02
C THR A 43 11.83 9.49 -20.88
N VAL A 44 12.92 10.26 -21.03
CA VAL A 44 13.27 11.34 -20.10
C VAL A 44 12.17 12.39 -20.03
N ARG A 45 11.68 12.89 -21.17
CA ARG A 45 10.59 13.89 -21.19
C ARG A 45 9.31 13.37 -20.52
N ASN A 46 8.94 12.11 -20.77
CA ASN A 46 7.74 11.52 -20.19
C ASN A 46 7.90 11.31 -18.68
N GLY A 47 9.07 10.85 -18.23
CA GLY A 47 9.30 10.66 -16.81
C GLY A 47 9.49 11.97 -16.03
N ASP A 48 10.03 13.03 -16.63
CA ASP A 48 10.04 14.36 -16.03
C ASP A 48 8.60 14.87 -15.82
N ARG A 49 7.70 14.66 -16.81
CA ARG A 49 6.28 14.97 -16.66
C ARG A 49 5.60 14.13 -15.57
N MET A 50 5.89 12.83 -15.51
CA MET A 50 5.36 11.93 -14.48
C MET A 50 5.81 12.38 -13.09
N ALA A 51 7.11 12.62 -12.89
CA ALA A 51 7.64 13.07 -11.61
C ALA A 51 7.04 14.42 -11.20
N ALA A 52 6.87 15.37 -12.13
CA ALA A 52 6.20 16.64 -11.88
C ALA A 52 4.73 16.47 -11.49
N ALA A 53 3.98 15.60 -12.17
CA ALA A 53 2.57 15.34 -11.86
C ALA A 53 2.38 14.72 -10.48
N TYR A 54 3.28 13.81 -10.06
CA TYR A 54 3.27 13.28 -8.69
C TYR A 54 3.66 14.36 -7.67
N ALA A 55 4.72 15.12 -7.94
CA ALA A 55 5.19 16.18 -7.05
C ALA A 55 4.18 17.32 -6.83
N TYR A 56 3.25 17.55 -7.76
CA TYR A 56 2.31 18.67 -7.68
C TYR A 56 1.43 18.64 -6.41
N ALA A 57 0.71 17.54 -6.15
CA ALA A 57 -0.20 17.39 -5.00
C ALA A 57 0.20 16.18 -4.13
N SER A 58 1.45 16.17 -3.65
CA SER A 58 1.95 15.11 -2.80
C SER A 58 2.43 15.60 -1.44
N ASP A 59 2.13 14.80 -0.42
CA ASP A 59 2.54 15.04 0.96
C ASP A 59 4.05 14.99 1.18
N VAL A 60 4.83 14.48 0.21
CA VAL A 60 6.30 14.62 0.24
C VAL A 60 6.75 16.09 0.27
N ASN A 61 5.93 17.02 -0.23
CA ASN A 61 6.21 18.46 -0.13
C ASN A 61 6.14 18.95 1.31
N HIS A 62 5.32 18.31 2.16
CA HIS A 62 5.22 18.59 3.58
C HIS A 62 6.36 17.92 4.36
N TYR A 63 6.61 16.64 4.11
CA TYR A 63 7.59 15.86 4.89
C TYR A 63 9.05 16.13 4.49
N PHE A 64 9.31 16.43 3.21
CA PHE A 64 10.67 16.56 2.67
C PHE A 64 10.86 17.83 1.80
N PRO A 65 10.52 19.03 2.30
CA PRO A 65 10.50 20.27 1.50
C PRO A 65 11.87 20.61 0.88
N ASP A 66 12.95 20.43 1.64
CA ASP A 66 14.31 20.72 1.17
C ASP A 66 14.75 19.75 0.06
N ALA A 67 14.46 18.45 0.23
CA ALA A 67 14.76 17.46 -0.79
C ALA A 67 13.97 17.75 -2.08
N MET A 68 12.69 18.15 -1.96
CA MET A 68 11.87 18.55 -3.10
C MET A 68 12.37 19.83 -3.76
N ALA A 69 12.86 20.82 -3.00
CA ALA A 69 13.47 22.02 -3.55
C ALA A 69 14.75 21.71 -4.35
N VAL A 70 15.55 20.74 -3.92
CA VAL A 70 16.77 20.34 -4.64
C VAL A 70 16.46 19.49 -5.87
N MET A 71 15.60 18.47 -5.74
CA MET A 71 15.29 17.55 -6.84
C MET A 71 14.41 18.19 -7.91
N PHE A 72 13.51 19.08 -7.48
CA PHE A 72 12.44 19.64 -8.27
C PHE A 72 12.32 21.17 -8.05
N PRO A 73 13.38 21.96 -8.33
CA PRO A 73 13.47 23.38 -7.93
C PRO A 73 12.42 24.30 -8.57
N SER A 74 12.02 23.99 -9.80
CA SER A 74 11.11 24.84 -10.60
C SER A 74 9.73 24.21 -10.82
N HIS A 75 9.36 23.24 -9.98
CA HIS A 75 8.11 22.49 -10.18
C HIS A 75 6.95 23.21 -9.52
N GLU A 76 5.85 23.31 -10.25
CA GLU A 76 4.58 23.79 -9.73
C GLU A 76 4.08 22.85 -8.62
N ARG A 77 3.54 23.44 -7.57
CA ARG A 77 3.00 22.71 -6.40
C ARG A 77 1.63 23.26 -6.08
N MET A 78 0.73 22.36 -5.71
CA MET A 78 -0.51 22.72 -5.07
C MET A 78 -0.18 23.46 -3.75
N PRO A 79 -0.85 24.58 -3.43
CA PRO A 79 -0.72 25.21 -2.13
C PRO A 79 -1.07 24.22 -1.01
N PHE A 80 -0.43 24.35 0.15
CA PHE A 80 -0.81 23.52 1.29
C PHE A 80 -2.27 23.75 1.65
N LEU A 81 -3.00 22.64 1.84
CA LEU A 81 -4.39 22.66 2.23
C LEU A 81 -4.57 23.40 3.57
N ALA A 82 -5.68 24.13 3.67
CA ALA A 82 -6.05 24.83 4.89
C ALA A 82 -6.26 23.83 6.02
N THR A 83 -5.82 24.19 7.22
CA THR A 83 -6.02 23.37 8.43
C THR A 83 -6.95 24.06 9.41
N ALA A 84 -7.48 23.27 10.35
CA ALA A 84 -8.24 23.77 11.49
C ALA A 84 -7.69 23.23 12.81
N PRO A 85 -7.95 23.91 13.95
CA PRO A 85 -7.74 23.33 15.26
C PRO A 85 -8.55 22.04 15.45
N ASN A 86 -8.07 21.16 16.32
CA ASN A 86 -8.83 19.96 16.70
C ASN A 86 -10.10 20.34 17.47
N PRO A 87 -11.26 19.74 17.15
CA PRO A 87 -12.44 19.88 17.98
C PRO A 87 -12.20 19.17 19.33
N PRO A 88 -12.91 19.55 20.40
CA PRO A 88 -12.68 18.98 21.73
C PRO A 88 -12.82 17.46 21.82
N PHE A 89 -13.58 16.84 20.92
CA PHE A 89 -13.78 15.40 20.87
C PHE A 89 -12.71 14.63 20.07
N VAL A 90 -11.69 15.30 19.50
CA VAL A 90 -10.52 14.62 18.90
C VAL A 90 -9.25 15.08 19.60
N GLN A 91 -8.59 14.17 20.29
CA GLN A 91 -7.38 14.44 21.06
C GLN A 91 -6.14 13.86 20.38
N ASP A 92 -4.99 14.50 20.60
CA ASP A 92 -3.68 14.06 20.09
C ASP A 92 -2.84 13.47 21.24
N PRO A 93 -2.84 12.13 21.42
CA PRO A 93 -1.97 11.45 22.38
C PRO A 93 -0.51 11.36 21.91
N GLY A 94 -0.16 11.79 20.69
CA GLY A 94 1.18 11.80 20.12
C GLY A 94 1.50 10.62 19.22
N GLY A 95 2.67 10.71 18.57
CA GLY A 95 3.05 9.78 17.51
C GLY A 95 2.09 9.90 16.32
N THR A 96 1.73 8.74 15.77
CA THR A 96 0.77 8.55 14.68
C THR A 96 -0.66 8.31 15.17
N SER A 97 -0.96 8.52 16.46
CA SER A 97 -2.25 8.18 17.02
C SER A 97 -3.20 9.36 17.15
N ARG A 98 -4.51 9.11 17.05
CA ARG A 98 -5.59 10.05 17.43
C ARG A 98 -6.53 9.38 18.41
N LEU A 99 -7.21 10.16 19.24
CA LEU A 99 -8.22 9.63 20.16
C LEU A 99 -9.54 10.36 19.95
N LEU A 100 -10.56 9.64 19.48
CA LEU A 100 -11.93 10.14 19.47
C LEU A 100 -12.51 9.99 20.89
N LEU A 101 -12.90 11.09 21.50
CA LEU A 101 -13.32 11.19 22.90
C LEU A 101 -14.84 11.42 23.00
N SER A 102 -15.53 10.53 23.71
CA SER A 102 -16.95 10.64 24.04
C SER A 102 -17.19 11.55 25.24
N ASP A 103 -18.37 12.17 25.29
CA ASP A 103 -18.93 12.88 26.45
C ASP A 103 -18.94 12.03 27.73
N THR A 104 -19.03 10.70 27.58
CA THR A 104 -19.00 9.76 28.71
C THR A 104 -17.57 9.47 29.23
N GLY A 105 -16.56 10.12 28.65
CA GLY A 105 -15.15 9.92 28.94
C GLY A 105 -14.56 8.65 28.32
N SER A 106 -15.27 7.96 27.43
CA SER A 106 -14.72 6.81 26.70
C SER A 106 -13.94 7.25 25.45
N GLY A 107 -12.81 6.60 25.17
CA GLY A 107 -11.98 6.88 24.00
C GLY A 107 -12.00 5.76 22.97
N LEU A 108 -12.01 6.10 21.69
CA LEU A 108 -11.66 5.20 20.58
C LEU A 108 -10.28 5.62 20.09
N LEU A 109 -9.28 4.76 20.28
CA LEU A 109 -7.91 5.01 19.83
C LEU A 109 -7.80 4.68 18.35
N VAL A 110 -7.33 5.62 17.55
CA VAL A 110 -7.01 5.43 16.14
C VAL A 110 -5.49 5.29 16.03
N ASP A 111 -5.06 4.11 15.58
CA ASP A 111 -3.67 3.68 15.44
C ASP A 111 -2.85 3.65 16.75
N SER A 112 -1.81 2.83 16.77
CA SER A 112 -0.92 2.61 17.91
C SER A 112 0.43 2.06 17.45
N GLY A 113 1.33 2.92 17.01
CA GLY A 113 2.66 2.52 16.53
C GLY A 113 3.85 2.93 17.42
N SER A 114 3.63 3.49 18.60
CA SER A 114 4.72 3.77 19.54
C SER A 114 4.24 3.76 21.00
N GLN A 115 5.17 3.85 21.97
CA GLN A 115 4.82 3.92 23.40
C GLN A 115 4.25 5.29 23.82
N ILE A 116 4.61 6.35 23.11
CA ILE A 116 4.24 7.73 23.44
C ILE A 116 2.73 7.90 23.66
N PRO A 117 1.84 7.46 22.75
CA PRO A 117 0.39 7.57 22.97
C PRO A 117 -0.12 6.74 24.14
N LEU A 118 0.48 5.57 24.40
CA LEU A 118 0.05 4.68 25.49
C LEU A 118 0.30 5.31 26.85
N GLU A 119 1.50 5.85 27.05
CA GLU A 119 1.89 6.52 28.29
C GLU A 119 1.00 7.73 28.56
N ARG A 120 0.76 8.55 27.53
CA ARG A 120 -0.09 9.75 27.64
C ARG A 120 -1.56 9.41 27.90
N ILE A 121 -2.11 8.38 27.24
CA ILE A 121 -3.48 7.91 27.48
C ILE A 121 -3.59 7.36 28.91
N ARG A 122 -2.60 6.60 29.40
CA ARG A 122 -2.57 6.12 30.79
C ARG A 122 -2.59 7.29 31.78
N GLU A 123 -1.82 8.34 31.53
CA GLU A 123 -1.85 9.55 32.35
C GLU A 123 -3.22 10.23 32.33
N TRP A 124 -3.87 10.35 31.16
CA TRP A 124 -5.22 10.90 31.06
C TRP A 124 -6.25 10.08 31.85
N ILE A 125 -6.08 8.75 31.90
CA ILE A 125 -6.91 7.88 32.74
C ILE A 125 -6.68 8.16 34.22
N ILE A 126 -5.41 8.23 34.66
CA ILE A 126 -5.06 8.54 36.06
C ILE A 126 -5.59 9.92 36.48
N GLN A 127 -5.56 10.90 35.58
CA GLN A 127 -6.05 12.26 35.80
C GLN A 127 -7.58 12.39 35.74
N GLY A 128 -8.31 11.32 35.40
CA GLY A 128 -9.76 11.35 35.22
C GLY A 128 -10.24 12.12 33.98
N ARG A 129 -9.32 12.47 33.06
CA ARG A 129 -9.64 13.10 31.76
C ARG A 129 -10.19 12.09 30.75
N LEU A 130 -9.83 10.83 30.92
CA LEU A 130 -10.33 9.69 30.14
C LEU A 130 -10.77 8.61 31.13
N ARG A 131 -11.89 7.95 30.88
CA ARG A 131 -12.38 6.84 31.71
C ARG A 131 -11.76 5.51 31.27
N CYS A 132 -11.80 5.23 29.97
CA CYS A 132 -11.30 3.99 29.37
C CYS A 132 -11.08 4.17 27.87
N VAL A 133 -10.33 3.24 27.27
CA VAL A 133 -10.28 3.05 25.82
C VAL A 133 -11.23 1.90 25.49
N ASP A 134 -12.28 2.20 24.71
CA ASP A 134 -13.32 1.22 24.36
C ASP A 134 -12.87 0.29 23.24
N ALA A 135 -12.02 0.75 22.32
CA ALA A 135 -11.46 -0.04 21.21
C ALA A 135 -10.25 0.68 20.57
N ILE A 136 -9.51 -0.06 19.74
CA ILE A 136 -8.48 0.46 18.82
C ILE A 136 -8.99 0.27 17.39
N TRP A 137 -9.06 1.34 16.60
CA TRP A 137 -9.23 1.28 15.15
C TRP A 137 -7.87 1.39 14.48
N ILE A 138 -7.58 0.51 13.52
CA ILE A 138 -6.36 0.57 12.72
C ILE A 138 -6.68 1.10 11.33
N THR A 139 -5.96 2.13 10.89
CA THR A 139 -6.08 2.64 9.52
C THR A 139 -5.33 1.77 8.52
N HIS A 140 -4.07 1.40 8.77
CA HIS A 140 -3.30 0.57 7.84
C HIS A 140 -2.16 -0.18 8.53
N TYR A 141 -1.47 -1.05 7.79
CA TYR A 141 -0.56 -2.06 8.36
C TYR A 141 0.88 -1.60 8.62
N HIS A 142 1.25 -0.37 8.28
CA HIS A 142 2.63 0.08 8.45
C HIS A 142 3.03 0.07 9.94
N ASP A 143 4.29 -0.28 10.17
CA ASP A 143 4.86 -0.52 11.49
C ASP A 143 4.66 0.65 12.45
N ASP A 144 4.89 1.87 11.98
CA ASP A 144 4.68 3.11 12.70
C ASP A 144 3.24 3.43 13.06
N HIS A 145 2.26 2.62 12.65
CA HIS A 145 0.85 2.69 13.07
C HIS A 145 0.40 1.51 13.91
N VAL A 146 1.13 0.38 13.89
CA VAL A 146 0.64 -0.87 14.51
C VAL A 146 1.62 -1.56 15.46
N GLU A 147 2.87 -1.10 15.58
CA GLU A 147 3.92 -1.71 16.41
C GLU A 147 3.51 -1.96 17.86
N THR A 148 2.70 -1.07 18.45
CA THR A 148 2.32 -1.17 19.87
C THR A 148 0.86 -1.58 20.09
N VAL A 149 0.12 -1.97 19.05
CA VAL A 149 -1.31 -2.36 19.16
C VAL A 149 -1.54 -3.47 20.17
N GLU A 150 -0.77 -4.56 20.13
CA GLU A 150 -0.94 -5.67 21.09
C GLU A 150 -0.57 -5.28 22.53
N GLN A 151 0.30 -4.27 22.71
CA GLN A 151 0.64 -3.73 24.02
C GLN A 151 -0.48 -2.82 24.52
N ALA A 152 -1.01 -1.93 23.67
CA ALA A 152 -2.16 -1.08 23.97
C ALA A 152 -3.39 -1.93 24.32
N ARG A 153 -3.64 -2.99 23.56
CA ARG A 153 -4.69 -3.98 23.82
C ARG A 153 -4.60 -4.58 25.22
N LYS A 154 -3.42 -5.04 25.63
CA LYS A 154 -3.17 -5.59 26.97
C LYS A 154 -3.29 -4.52 28.06
N MET A 155 -2.78 -3.32 27.79
CA MET A 155 -2.78 -2.21 28.75
C MET A 155 -4.19 -1.70 29.04
N PHE A 156 -5.04 -1.59 28.01
CA PHE A 156 -6.37 -1.00 28.14
C PHE A 156 -7.51 -2.03 28.16
N GLY A 157 -7.23 -3.30 27.86
CA GLY A 157 -8.23 -4.37 27.89
C GLY A 157 -9.33 -4.20 26.83
N CYS A 158 -8.99 -3.67 25.66
CA CYS A 158 -9.96 -3.29 24.62
C CYS A 158 -9.82 -4.14 23.34
N PRO A 159 -10.89 -4.30 22.54
CA PRO A 159 -10.83 -4.96 21.24
C PRO A 159 -10.10 -4.14 20.17
N VAL A 160 -9.60 -4.83 19.14
CA VAL A 160 -8.99 -4.21 17.95
C VAL A 160 -9.91 -4.38 16.75
N TRP A 161 -10.17 -3.29 16.03
CA TRP A 161 -11.04 -3.22 14.87
C TRP A 161 -10.26 -2.73 13.65
N ALA A 162 -10.60 -3.27 12.48
CA ALA A 162 -10.03 -2.82 11.21
C ALA A 162 -11.01 -3.09 10.06
N GLU A 163 -10.84 -2.35 8.97
CA GLU A 163 -11.49 -2.68 7.70
C GLU A 163 -10.97 -4.03 7.17
N GLU A 164 -11.81 -4.79 6.46
CA GLU A 164 -11.53 -6.18 6.08
C GLU A 164 -10.21 -6.39 5.33
N HIS A 165 -9.84 -5.51 4.41
CA HIS A 165 -8.58 -5.60 3.66
C HIS A 165 -7.37 -5.32 4.54
N VAL A 166 -7.50 -4.39 5.48
CA VAL A 166 -6.46 -4.12 6.49
C VAL A 166 -6.29 -5.34 7.40
N ALA A 167 -7.41 -5.94 7.83
CA ALA A 167 -7.41 -7.12 8.69
C ALA A 167 -6.69 -8.32 8.05
N GLU A 168 -6.90 -8.57 6.74
CA GLU A 168 -6.22 -9.64 6.01
C GLU A 168 -4.69 -9.60 6.15
N VAL A 169 -4.10 -8.41 5.99
CA VAL A 169 -2.65 -8.22 6.09
C VAL A 169 -2.16 -8.40 7.52
N LEU A 170 -2.88 -7.83 8.49
CA LEU A 170 -2.51 -7.85 9.90
C LEU A 170 -2.60 -9.26 10.53
N GLU A 171 -3.57 -10.06 10.12
CA GLU A 171 -3.76 -11.42 10.64
C GLU A 171 -2.85 -12.44 9.95
N ALA A 172 -2.40 -12.15 8.72
CA ALA A 172 -1.56 -13.03 7.92
C ALA A 172 -0.36 -12.32 7.26
N PRO A 173 0.52 -11.62 8.01
CA PRO A 173 1.60 -10.81 7.43
C PRO A 173 2.57 -11.65 6.57
N PHE A 174 2.83 -12.90 6.94
CA PHE A 174 3.68 -13.82 6.18
C PHE A 174 3.09 -14.25 4.83
N SER A 175 1.82 -13.96 4.58
CA SER A 175 1.21 -14.13 3.26
C SER A 175 1.60 -13.03 2.28
N TYR A 176 2.17 -11.92 2.76
CA TYR A 176 2.47 -10.73 1.96
C TYR A 176 3.97 -10.40 2.06
N GLY A 177 4.76 -10.73 1.03
CA GLY A 177 6.22 -10.61 1.09
C GLY A 177 6.82 -9.25 0.77
N ASN A 178 6.21 -8.51 -0.15
CA ASN A 178 6.79 -7.29 -0.74
C ASN A 178 6.00 -6.04 -0.35
N LEU A 179 5.25 -6.09 0.76
CA LEU A 179 4.63 -4.90 1.31
C LEU A 179 5.66 -4.18 2.20
N PRO A 180 5.96 -2.90 1.94
CA PRO A 180 6.95 -2.17 2.72
C PRO A 180 6.41 -1.87 4.12
N CYS A 181 7.30 -1.74 5.10
CA CYS A 181 6.97 -1.43 6.51
C CYS A 181 6.00 -2.42 7.16
N LEU A 182 5.92 -3.66 6.66
CA LEU A 182 5.08 -4.70 7.25
C LEU A 182 5.75 -5.32 8.48
N LEU A 183 5.07 -5.29 9.62
CA LEU A 183 5.54 -5.99 10.81
C LEU A 183 5.42 -7.52 10.64
N PRO A 184 6.47 -8.29 10.97
CA PRO A 184 6.43 -9.76 10.93
C PRO A 184 5.73 -10.33 12.17
N LEU A 185 4.60 -9.73 12.58
CA LEU A 185 3.82 -10.11 13.75
C LEU A 185 2.33 -10.17 13.40
N ARG A 186 1.68 -11.29 13.73
CA ARG A 186 0.22 -11.41 13.60
C ARG A 186 -0.44 -10.54 14.66
N ILE A 187 -1.32 -9.64 14.23
CA ILE A 187 -2.19 -8.83 15.09
C ILE A 187 -3.60 -9.40 14.98
N ARG A 188 -4.22 -9.69 16.12
CA ARG A 188 -5.58 -10.25 16.13
C ARG A 188 -6.60 -9.13 15.99
N ILE A 189 -7.46 -9.24 14.98
CA ILE A 189 -8.60 -8.33 14.77
C ILE A 189 -9.85 -8.95 15.38
N ASP A 190 -10.47 -8.26 16.34
CA ASP A 190 -11.69 -8.72 17.02
C ASP A 190 -12.96 -8.37 16.27
N ARG A 191 -12.91 -7.32 15.44
CA ARG A 191 -14.01 -6.95 14.54
C ARG A 191 -13.46 -6.55 13.19
N ARG A 192 -13.76 -7.36 12.17
CA ARG A 192 -13.56 -7.00 10.77
C ARG A 192 -14.79 -6.23 10.30
N LEU A 193 -14.57 -5.09 9.68
CA LEU A 193 -15.60 -4.18 9.22
C LEU A 193 -15.58 -4.11 7.70
N GLY A 194 -16.75 -4.23 7.06
CA GLY A 194 -16.84 -4.11 5.60
C GLY A 194 -16.78 -2.65 5.13
N ASN A 195 -16.46 -2.45 3.86
CA ASN A 195 -16.54 -1.13 3.23
C ASN A 195 -17.97 -0.55 3.28
N GLY A 196 -18.13 0.63 3.89
CA GLY A 196 -19.42 1.28 4.12
C GLY A 196 -20.19 0.74 5.33
N GLU A 197 -19.62 -0.15 6.14
CA GLU A 197 -20.29 -0.66 7.34
C GLU A 197 -20.41 0.43 8.40
N THR A 198 -21.64 0.73 8.80
CA THR A 198 -21.99 1.76 9.79
C THR A 198 -22.44 1.14 11.11
N TRP A 199 -22.00 1.71 12.24
CA TRP A 199 -22.47 1.32 13.57
C TRP A 199 -22.48 2.49 14.56
N PRO A 200 -23.38 2.48 15.56
CA PRO A 200 -23.35 3.46 16.63
C PRO A 200 -22.18 3.18 17.59
N TRP A 201 -21.49 4.24 18.03
CA TRP A 201 -20.54 4.21 19.13
C TRP A 201 -20.70 5.45 20.00
N ARG A 202 -21.20 5.26 21.22
CA ARG A 202 -21.54 6.37 22.14
C ARG A 202 -22.48 7.36 21.45
N GLU A 203 -22.19 8.65 21.46
CA GLU A 203 -22.94 9.69 20.76
C GLU A 203 -22.59 9.83 19.26
N PHE A 204 -21.63 9.04 18.78
CA PHE A 204 -21.20 9.06 17.39
C PHE A 204 -21.84 7.93 16.57
N VAL A 205 -21.95 8.17 15.28
CA VAL A 205 -22.14 7.13 14.26
C VAL A 205 -20.81 6.97 13.53
N LEU A 206 -20.29 5.75 13.51
CA LEU A 206 -19.03 5.41 12.86
C LEU A 206 -19.29 4.65 11.57
N THR A 207 -18.52 4.92 10.53
CA THR A 207 -18.54 4.15 9.28
C THR A 207 -17.13 3.83 8.82
N ALA A 208 -16.87 2.54 8.56
CA ALA A 208 -15.61 2.06 8.02
C ALA A 208 -15.64 2.10 6.49
N TYR A 209 -14.52 2.45 5.86
CA TYR A 209 -14.36 2.46 4.42
C TYR A 209 -13.08 1.78 3.99
N HIS A 210 -13.11 1.05 2.89
CA HIS A 210 -11.90 0.70 2.15
C HIS A 210 -11.38 1.99 1.51
N PHE A 211 -10.24 2.50 1.98
CA PHE A 211 -9.72 3.82 1.62
C PHE A 211 -8.30 3.70 1.04
N PRO A 212 -8.13 3.09 -0.15
CA PRO A 212 -6.85 2.58 -0.66
C PRO A 212 -5.90 3.67 -1.19
N GLY A 213 -5.60 4.71 -0.41
CA GLY A 213 -4.77 5.84 -0.83
C GLY A 213 -3.27 5.54 -0.75
N GLN A 214 -2.69 5.60 0.46
CA GLN A 214 -1.25 5.35 0.67
C GLN A 214 -0.86 3.89 0.40
N THR A 215 -1.80 2.97 0.60
CA THR A 215 -1.67 1.54 0.28
C THR A 215 -3.03 0.95 -0.07
N TYR A 216 -3.06 -0.14 -0.85
CA TYR A 216 -4.31 -0.85 -1.12
C TYR A 216 -4.96 -1.38 0.16
N TYR A 217 -4.17 -1.71 1.17
CA TYR A 217 -4.65 -2.24 2.45
C TYR A 217 -4.76 -1.11 3.49
N HIS A 218 -5.65 -0.17 3.19
CA HIS A 218 -5.87 1.05 3.96
C HIS A 218 -7.35 1.27 4.22
N GLY A 219 -7.68 1.60 5.46
CA GLY A 219 -9.02 1.82 5.99
C GLY A 219 -9.22 3.26 6.42
N GLY A 220 -10.35 3.82 6.02
CA GLY A 220 -10.84 5.11 6.47
C GLY A 220 -11.92 4.95 7.53
N LEU A 221 -11.96 5.85 8.51
CA LEU A 221 -13.03 5.89 9.52
C LEU A 221 -13.71 7.24 9.53
N LEU A 222 -14.99 7.26 9.16
CA LEU A 222 -15.86 8.41 9.35
C LEU A 222 -16.45 8.36 10.77
N ALA A 223 -16.39 9.48 11.49
CA ALA A 223 -17.11 9.68 12.73
C ALA A 223 -18.03 10.90 12.62
N GLU A 224 -19.33 10.67 12.85
CA GLU A 224 -20.38 11.68 12.80
C GLU A 224 -20.95 11.88 14.19
N GLY A 225 -20.84 13.10 14.72
CA GLY A 225 -21.31 13.43 16.07
C GLY A 225 -21.07 14.91 16.36
N HIS A 226 -21.75 15.45 17.37
CA HIS A 226 -21.61 16.87 17.75
C HIS A 226 -21.86 17.87 16.60
N GLY A 227 -22.72 17.49 15.64
CA GLY A 227 -23.01 18.30 14.45
C GLY A 227 -21.85 18.41 13.45
N MET A 228 -20.81 17.58 13.59
CA MET A 228 -19.63 17.57 12.74
C MET A 228 -19.36 16.17 12.18
N LYS A 229 -18.69 16.13 11.03
CA LYS A 229 -18.16 14.93 10.42
C LYS A 229 -16.64 15.03 10.36
N VAL A 230 -15.95 14.08 10.98
CA VAL A 230 -14.48 13.97 10.89
C VAL A 230 -14.12 12.64 10.25
N PHE A 231 -13.09 12.63 9.41
CA PHE A 231 -12.65 11.43 8.70
C PHE A 231 -11.19 11.15 9.02
N PHE A 232 -10.90 9.98 9.58
CA PHE A 232 -9.54 9.51 9.80
C PHE A 232 -9.05 8.80 8.54
N ALA A 233 -8.17 9.46 7.79
CA ALA A 233 -7.70 9.02 6.48
C ALA A 233 -6.37 8.24 6.51
N GLY A 234 -5.80 7.97 7.70
CA GLY A 234 -4.44 7.45 7.78
C GLY A 234 -3.48 8.41 7.09
N ASP A 235 -2.48 7.89 6.42
CA ASP A 235 -1.55 8.77 5.69
C ASP A 235 -2.00 9.04 4.25
N SER A 236 -3.16 8.53 3.81
CA SER A 236 -3.62 8.59 2.42
C SER A 236 -3.77 10.02 1.86
N LEU A 237 -4.04 11.00 2.72
CA LEU A 237 -4.18 12.40 2.34
C LEU A 237 -3.79 13.32 3.50
N GLY A 238 -2.94 14.31 3.24
CA GLY A 238 -2.61 15.37 4.19
C GLY A 238 -2.46 16.73 3.52
N ARG A 239 -1.79 17.66 4.19
CA ARG A 239 -1.72 19.08 3.77
C ARG A 239 -1.06 19.32 2.43
N GLY A 240 -0.10 18.50 2.02
CA GLY A 240 0.56 18.57 0.71
C GLY A 240 -0.16 17.78 -0.38
N GLY A 241 -1.19 17.01 -0.03
CA GLY A 241 -1.97 16.16 -0.93
C GLY A 241 -1.76 14.69 -0.61
N PHE A 242 -1.59 13.87 -1.65
CA PHE A 242 -1.59 12.41 -1.53
C PHE A 242 -0.25 11.84 -1.06
N ASP A 243 -0.32 10.72 -0.34
CA ASP A 243 0.83 9.87 -0.01
C ASP A 243 0.90 8.59 -0.87
N ASP A 244 0.68 8.72 -2.18
CA ASP A 244 0.54 7.62 -3.14
C ASP A 244 1.83 7.30 -3.91
N HIS A 245 2.98 7.72 -3.38
CA HIS A 245 4.25 7.77 -4.10
C HIS A 245 5.14 6.51 -3.95
N CYS A 246 4.62 5.47 -3.29
CA CYS A 246 5.30 4.19 -3.06
C CYS A 246 4.62 3.05 -3.86
N PRO A 247 5.11 2.71 -5.06
CA PRO A 247 4.57 1.63 -5.91
C PRO A 247 4.35 0.27 -5.20
N ALA A 248 5.25 -0.07 -4.27
CA ALA A 248 5.19 -1.33 -3.52
C ALA A 248 3.96 -1.42 -2.59
N ASN A 249 3.37 -0.28 -2.21
CA ASN A 249 2.12 -0.21 -1.46
C ASN A 249 0.87 -0.48 -2.32
N ARG A 250 1.03 -0.75 -3.62
CA ARG A 250 -0.10 -0.93 -4.56
C ARG A 250 -0.95 0.33 -4.68
N THR A 251 -0.33 1.49 -4.88
CA THR A 251 -1.02 2.77 -5.03
C THR A 251 -1.54 2.94 -6.47
N MET A 252 -2.73 2.40 -6.75
CA MET A 252 -3.30 2.41 -8.10
C MET A 252 -3.61 3.83 -8.61
N ALA A 253 -3.36 4.05 -9.90
CA ALA A 253 -3.70 5.24 -10.68
C ALA A 253 -4.94 5.02 -11.59
N GLY A 254 -5.63 3.89 -11.40
CA GLY A 254 -6.86 3.51 -12.08
C GLY A 254 -8.04 4.42 -11.77
N ARG A 255 -8.97 4.57 -12.73
CA ARG A 255 -10.23 5.27 -12.46
C ARG A 255 -11.06 4.52 -11.40
N GLY A 256 -11.54 5.23 -10.39
CA GLY A 256 -12.28 4.62 -9.27
C GLY A 256 -11.46 3.58 -8.49
N LEU A 257 -10.13 3.63 -8.57
CA LEU A 257 -9.20 2.84 -7.77
C LEU A 257 -8.26 3.78 -7.03
N GLY A 258 -7.58 3.26 -6.01
CA GLY A 258 -6.56 4.00 -5.28
C GLY A 258 -7.09 5.35 -4.74
N SER A 259 -6.31 6.42 -4.96
CA SER A 259 -6.69 7.77 -4.55
C SER A 259 -7.95 8.32 -5.24
N GLU A 260 -8.32 7.86 -6.45
CA GLU A 260 -9.60 8.28 -7.04
C GLU A 260 -10.79 7.73 -6.24
N ALA A 261 -10.73 6.47 -5.81
CA ALA A 261 -11.75 5.88 -4.92
C ALA A 261 -11.83 6.61 -3.58
N CYS A 262 -10.69 7.02 -3.03
CA CYS A 262 -10.66 7.86 -1.83
C CYS A 262 -11.39 9.19 -2.03
N LEU A 263 -11.20 9.87 -3.17
CA LEU A 263 -11.92 11.12 -3.46
C LEU A 263 -13.42 10.90 -3.63
N ASP A 264 -13.83 9.81 -4.28
CA ASP A 264 -15.25 9.46 -4.42
C ASP A 264 -15.91 9.31 -3.03
N ILE A 265 -15.24 8.62 -2.10
CA ILE A 265 -15.70 8.49 -0.70
C ILE A 265 -15.78 9.86 -0.01
N LEU A 266 -14.75 10.70 -0.14
CA LEU A 266 -14.73 12.02 0.51
C LEU A 266 -15.80 12.96 -0.04
N GLU A 267 -16.11 12.88 -1.34
CA GLU A 267 -17.21 13.62 -1.97
C GLU A 267 -18.57 13.15 -1.46
N ASP A 268 -18.78 11.83 -1.37
CA ASP A 268 -20.04 11.25 -0.92
C ASP A 268 -20.34 11.55 0.55
N VAL A 269 -19.33 11.43 1.44
CA VAL A 269 -19.54 11.62 2.89
C VAL A 269 -19.43 13.08 3.33
N ALA A 270 -18.73 13.90 2.53
CA ALA A 270 -18.48 15.33 2.73
C ALA A 270 -18.03 15.65 4.17
N PRO A 271 -16.84 15.17 4.61
CA PRO A 271 -16.37 15.44 5.96
C PRO A 271 -15.93 16.89 6.09
N HIS A 272 -16.08 17.46 7.29
CA HIS A 272 -15.60 18.81 7.57
C HIS A 272 -14.08 18.83 7.72
N LEU A 273 -13.53 17.79 8.35
CA LEU A 273 -12.13 17.64 8.69
C LEU A 273 -11.62 16.27 8.27
N VAL A 274 -10.48 16.23 7.60
CA VAL A 274 -9.77 15.00 7.26
C VAL A 274 -8.46 14.94 8.04
N TYR A 275 -8.27 13.85 8.76
CA TYR A 275 -7.13 13.61 9.63
C TYR A 275 -6.09 12.75 8.93
N ASN A 276 -4.86 13.28 8.89
CA ASN A 276 -3.65 12.51 8.66
C ASN A 276 -2.96 12.24 10.00
N GLN A 277 -2.52 11.01 10.21
CA GLN A 277 -2.01 10.50 11.48
C GLN A 277 -0.68 11.15 11.88
N HIS A 278 0.17 11.46 10.89
CA HIS A 278 1.44 12.15 11.10
C HIS A 278 1.30 13.67 11.28
N GLN A 279 0.15 14.27 10.93
CA GLN A 279 0.00 15.73 10.90
C GLN A 279 -0.85 16.24 12.07
N GLN A 280 -0.32 17.19 12.85
CA GLN A 280 -0.93 17.69 14.09
C GLN A 280 -2.35 18.24 13.92
N GLN A 281 -2.63 18.84 12.76
CA GLN A 281 -3.91 19.47 12.48
C GLN A 281 -4.58 18.78 11.28
N PRO A 282 -5.90 18.57 11.33
CA PRO A 282 -6.65 18.10 10.18
C PRO A 282 -6.69 19.14 9.08
N VAL A 283 -6.86 18.66 7.84
CA VAL A 283 -7.17 19.52 6.71
C VAL A 283 -8.67 19.80 6.66
N VAL A 284 -9.02 21.03 6.32
CA VAL A 284 -10.40 21.43 6.03
C VAL A 284 -10.71 20.99 4.61
N MET A 285 -11.67 20.08 4.46
CA MET A 285 -12.04 19.58 3.13
C MET A 285 -13.16 20.41 2.53
N THR A 286 -12.97 20.87 1.30
CA THR A 286 -13.97 21.64 0.55
C THR A 286 -14.17 21.05 -0.85
N PRO A 287 -15.31 21.30 -1.50
CA PRO A 287 -15.55 20.86 -2.87
C PRO A 287 -14.49 21.37 -3.85
N ASP A 288 -13.99 22.61 -3.68
CA ASP A 288 -12.94 23.17 -4.53
C ASP A 288 -11.61 22.42 -4.38
N ILE A 289 -11.25 22.05 -3.15
CA ILE A 289 -10.05 21.23 -2.89
C ILE A 289 -10.20 19.85 -3.53
N LEU A 290 -11.36 19.20 -3.39
CA LEU A 290 -11.62 17.90 -4.01
C LEU A 290 -11.52 17.97 -5.54
N ALA A 291 -12.04 19.04 -6.15
CA ALA A 291 -11.93 19.28 -7.58
C ALA A 291 -10.47 19.46 -8.03
N GLU A 292 -9.65 20.21 -7.28
CA GLU A 292 -8.23 20.40 -7.59
C GLU A 292 -7.43 19.10 -7.44
N LEU A 293 -7.68 18.33 -6.38
CA LEU A 293 -7.09 17.00 -6.17
C LEU A 293 -7.45 16.02 -7.31
N ARG A 294 -8.71 16.05 -7.77
CA ARG A 294 -9.18 15.22 -8.90
C ARG A 294 -8.47 15.59 -10.20
N GLN A 295 -8.22 16.88 -10.44
CA GLN A 295 -7.41 17.34 -11.58
C GLN A 295 -5.96 16.87 -11.45
N ALA A 296 -5.38 16.88 -10.25
CA ALA A 296 -4.04 16.39 -10.01
C ALA A 296 -3.91 14.89 -10.33
N LEU A 297 -4.88 14.06 -9.91
CA LEU A 297 -4.92 12.63 -10.23
C LEU A 297 -5.08 12.39 -11.74
N ALA A 298 -5.92 13.17 -12.43
CA ALA A 298 -6.05 13.07 -13.88
C ALA A 298 -4.73 13.36 -14.61
N ARG A 299 -3.99 14.40 -14.19
CA ARG A 299 -2.66 14.73 -14.72
C ARG A 299 -1.65 13.60 -14.45
N ARG A 300 -1.68 13.00 -13.26
CA ARG A 300 -0.81 11.86 -12.91
C ARG A 300 -1.07 10.67 -13.81
N ARG A 301 -2.34 10.30 -13.98
CA ARG A 301 -2.73 9.16 -14.81
C ARG A 301 -2.29 9.35 -16.27
N GLU A 302 -2.48 10.54 -16.83
CA GLU A 302 -2.02 10.86 -18.19
C GLU A 302 -0.50 10.73 -18.30
N ALA A 303 0.25 11.34 -17.37
CA ALA A 303 1.70 11.33 -17.40
C ALA A 303 2.28 9.92 -17.20
N LEU A 304 1.68 9.13 -16.31
CA LEU A 304 2.04 7.74 -16.07
C LEU A 304 1.74 6.86 -17.29
N GLY A 305 0.58 7.06 -17.94
CA GLY A 305 0.23 6.37 -19.19
C GLY A 305 1.21 6.65 -20.33
N ALA A 306 1.74 7.88 -20.42
CA ALA A 306 2.78 8.21 -21.39
C ALA A 306 4.16 7.60 -21.05
N PHE A 307 4.40 7.28 -19.77
CA PHE A 307 5.67 6.74 -19.30
C PHE A 307 5.74 5.22 -19.34
N VAL A 308 4.64 4.54 -19.01
CA VAL A 308 4.57 3.09 -18.88
C VAL A 308 4.32 2.42 -20.24
N ALA A 309 5.11 1.39 -20.56
CA ALA A 309 4.99 0.62 -21.80
C ALA A 309 3.91 -0.50 -21.73
N TRP A 310 2.73 -0.18 -21.21
CA TRP A 310 1.56 -1.07 -21.07
C TRP A 310 0.26 -0.33 -21.44
N GLU A 311 -0.82 -1.07 -21.70
CA GLU A 311 -2.12 -0.49 -22.04
C GLU A 311 -2.72 0.34 -20.89
N GLU A 312 -2.53 -0.13 -19.66
CA GLU A 312 -2.98 0.55 -18.45
C GLU A 312 -1.76 0.90 -17.58
N PRO A 313 -1.70 2.13 -17.02
CA PRO A 313 -0.56 2.61 -16.26
C PRO A 313 -0.28 1.75 -15.01
N ASP A 314 -1.33 1.19 -14.40
CA ASP A 314 -1.25 0.37 -13.19
C ASP A 314 -0.37 -0.88 -13.37
N PHE A 315 -0.28 -1.48 -14.57
CA PHE A 315 0.64 -2.60 -14.81
C PHE A 315 2.13 -2.25 -14.63
N GLY A 316 2.47 -0.96 -14.79
CA GLY A 316 3.83 -0.47 -14.58
C GLY A 316 4.07 0.14 -13.20
N PHE A 317 3.02 0.34 -12.41
CA PHE A 317 3.10 1.09 -11.15
C PHE A 317 2.64 0.28 -9.92
N ASP A 318 1.65 -0.60 -10.03
CA ASP A 318 1.35 -1.57 -8.95
C ASP A 318 2.44 -2.64 -8.94
N GLU A 319 3.48 -2.47 -8.13
CA GLU A 319 4.56 -3.45 -8.02
C GLU A 319 4.12 -4.75 -7.38
N ASN A 320 2.84 -4.98 -7.05
CA ASN A 320 2.30 -6.26 -6.57
C ASN A 320 1.08 -6.73 -7.38
N TRP A 321 0.90 -6.24 -8.62
CA TRP A 321 -0.19 -6.68 -9.51
C TRP A 321 -0.15 -8.18 -9.81
N ILE A 322 1.04 -8.80 -9.73
CA ILE A 322 1.18 -10.25 -9.51
C ILE A 322 1.81 -10.46 -8.14
N SER A 323 1.21 -11.30 -7.30
CA SER A 323 1.70 -11.64 -5.97
C SER A 323 1.55 -13.14 -5.68
N VAL A 324 2.19 -13.63 -4.62
CA VAL A 324 2.13 -15.04 -4.21
C VAL A 324 1.67 -15.10 -2.77
N ARG A 325 0.69 -15.96 -2.49
CA ARG A 325 0.09 -16.14 -1.16
C ARG A 325 0.00 -17.65 -0.81
N PRO A 326 0.46 -18.10 0.36
CA PRO A 326 1.33 -17.35 1.26
C PRO A 326 2.69 -17.07 0.61
N TYR A 327 3.31 -15.94 0.95
CA TYR A 327 4.66 -15.62 0.47
C TYR A 327 5.73 -16.45 1.18
N GLN A 328 5.58 -16.72 2.48
CA GLN A 328 6.47 -17.61 3.23
C GLN A 328 5.76 -18.90 3.63
N VAL A 329 6.34 -20.03 3.24
CA VAL A 329 5.90 -21.38 3.60
C VAL A 329 6.91 -21.99 4.56
N LYS A 330 6.48 -22.30 5.79
CA LYS A 330 7.34 -22.97 6.78
C LYS A 330 7.10 -24.47 6.77
N LEU A 331 8.17 -25.24 6.61
CA LEU A 331 8.12 -26.70 6.64
C LEU A 331 8.63 -27.20 8.00
N ALA A 332 7.80 -28.00 8.68
CA ALA A 332 8.13 -28.64 9.94
C ALA A 332 9.33 -29.60 9.80
N SER A 333 10.05 -29.81 10.89
CA SER A 333 11.37 -30.46 10.87
C SER A 333 11.37 -31.99 10.78
N GLU A 334 10.28 -32.71 11.08
CA GLU A 334 10.23 -34.20 11.00
C GLU A 334 8.81 -34.78 10.79
N PRO A 335 8.64 -35.99 10.19
CA PRO A 335 9.60 -36.84 9.44
C PRO A 335 9.59 -36.55 7.92
N PRO A 336 10.49 -37.16 7.10
CA PRO A 336 10.57 -36.91 5.65
C PRO A 336 9.41 -37.59 4.92
N GLY A 337 8.24 -36.96 4.98
CA GLY A 337 7.12 -37.21 4.07
C GLY A 337 7.06 -36.11 3.00
N ASP A 338 6.23 -36.32 1.98
CA ASP A 338 5.93 -35.33 0.95
C ASP A 338 5.51 -34.00 1.60
N HIS A 339 6.47 -33.07 1.71
CA HIS A 339 6.18 -31.70 2.12
C HIS A 339 5.55 -31.01 0.91
N ARG A 340 4.26 -31.30 0.72
CA ARG A 340 3.48 -30.68 -0.32
C ARG A 340 3.38 -29.19 -0.02
N VAL A 341 3.93 -28.39 -0.92
CA VAL A 341 3.80 -26.95 -0.91
C VAL A 341 2.63 -26.60 -1.80
N GLU A 342 1.74 -25.76 -1.30
CA GLU A 342 0.65 -25.17 -2.06
C GLU A 342 0.71 -23.66 -1.90
N VAL A 343 0.76 -22.95 -3.03
CA VAL A 343 0.74 -21.49 -3.08
C VAL A 343 -0.18 -21.02 -4.20
N GLU A 344 -0.82 -19.88 -3.98
CA GLU A 344 -1.64 -19.20 -4.95
C GLU A 344 -0.84 -18.05 -5.57
N VAL A 345 -0.80 -18.01 -6.90
CA VAL A 345 -0.25 -16.88 -7.63
C VAL A 345 -1.42 -16.00 -8.07
N TRP A 346 -1.56 -14.86 -7.41
CA TRP A 346 -2.61 -13.88 -7.64
C TRP A 346 -2.18 -12.89 -8.71
N ALA A 347 -3.09 -12.50 -9.58
CA ALA A 347 -2.87 -11.46 -10.58
C ALA A 347 -4.09 -10.54 -10.70
N ARG A 348 -3.86 -9.23 -10.64
CA ARG A 348 -4.86 -8.21 -11.00
C ARG A 348 -4.72 -7.82 -12.45
N ASN A 349 -5.77 -8.05 -13.22
CA ASN A 349 -5.85 -7.63 -14.60
C ASN A 349 -6.48 -6.23 -14.71
N TYR A 350 -5.64 -5.23 -14.94
CA TYR A 350 -6.09 -3.86 -15.17
C TYR A 350 -6.70 -3.64 -16.56
N GLY A 351 -6.42 -4.55 -17.51
CA GLY A 351 -6.87 -4.44 -18.90
C GLY A 351 -8.36 -4.69 -19.09
N ALA A 352 -8.86 -4.25 -20.25
CA ALA A 352 -10.26 -4.37 -20.65
C ALA A 352 -10.66 -5.77 -21.16
N ARG A 353 -9.70 -6.70 -21.26
CA ARG A 353 -9.92 -8.06 -21.78
C ARG A 353 -9.37 -9.07 -20.80
N ALA A 354 -9.98 -10.26 -20.77
CA ALA A 354 -9.43 -11.38 -20.04
C ALA A 354 -8.05 -11.77 -20.60
N GLN A 355 -7.11 -12.12 -19.73
CA GLN A 355 -5.73 -12.42 -20.08
C GLN A 355 -5.35 -13.81 -19.56
N ASP A 356 -4.57 -14.55 -20.34
CA ASP A 356 -4.07 -15.86 -19.95
C ASP A 356 -2.85 -15.68 -19.04
N MET A 357 -2.86 -16.21 -17.82
CA MET A 357 -1.68 -16.27 -16.99
C MET A 357 -1.13 -17.69 -16.98
N ARG A 358 0.16 -17.84 -17.29
CA ARG A 358 0.90 -19.10 -17.13
C ARG A 358 2.05 -18.88 -16.17
N VAL A 359 2.15 -19.73 -15.17
CA VAL A 359 3.18 -19.63 -14.13
C VAL A 359 3.86 -20.97 -13.94
N THR A 360 5.18 -20.94 -13.80
CA THR A 360 5.98 -22.12 -13.49
C THR A 360 6.90 -21.82 -12.31
N ALA A 361 6.75 -22.58 -11.22
CA ALA A 361 7.71 -22.61 -10.13
C ALA A 361 8.99 -23.32 -10.56
N VAL A 362 10.13 -22.69 -10.31
CA VAL A 362 11.44 -23.17 -10.75
C VAL A 362 12.26 -23.60 -9.56
N ALA A 363 12.85 -24.79 -9.64
CA ALA A 363 13.75 -25.28 -8.60
C ALA A 363 14.97 -24.35 -8.50
N PRO A 364 15.36 -23.90 -7.28
CA PRO A 364 16.62 -23.19 -7.08
C PRO A 364 17.79 -24.01 -7.64
N ALA A 365 18.80 -23.36 -8.21
CA ALA A 365 19.95 -24.07 -8.80
C ALA A 365 20.69 -24.98 -7.79
N ALA A 366 20.57 -24.68 -6.50
CA ALA A 366 21.13 -25.49 -5.41
C ALA A 366 20.40 -26.82 -5.20
N TRP A 367 19.11 -26.90 -5.57
CA TRP A 367 18.32 -28.12 -5.53
C TRP A 367 18.70 -28.90 -6.78
N ARG A 368 19.49 -29.97 -6.65
CA ARG A 368 19.98 -30.80 -7.77
C ARG A 368 18.84 -31.62 -8.41
N HIS A 369 17.81 -30.94 -8.90
CA HIS A 369 16.52 -31.46 -9.34
C HIS A 369 16.10 -30.84 -10.69
N PRO A 370 15.08 -31.41 -11.38
CA PRO A 370 14.55 -30.81 -12.59
C PRO A 370 14.19 -29.34 -12.36
N ALA A 371 14.51 -28.49 -13.35
CA ALA A 371 14.36 -27.03 -13.23
C ALA A 371 12.90 -26.56 -13.05
N THR A 372 11.90 -27.45 -13.14
CA THR A 372 10.48 -27.13 -13.00
C THR A 372 9.89 -27.94 -11.85
N LEU A 373 9.29 -27.25 -10.88
CA LEU A 373 8.62 -27.84 -9.73
C LEU A 373 7.13 -28.05 -10.00
N ALA A 374 6.44 -27.00 -10.46
CA ALA A 374 5.03 -27.03 -10.83
C ALA A 374 4.73 -25.99 -11.91
N SER A 375 3.68 -26.21 -12.69
CA SER A 375 3.13 -25.24 -13.64
C SER A 375 1.62 -25.15 -13.49
N ALA A 376 1.10 -23.93 -13.60
CA ALA A 376 -0.33 -23.65 -13.59
C ALA A 376 -0.69 -22.63 -14.68
N ARG A 377 -1.94 -22.68 -15.10
CA ARG A 377 -2.51 -21.76 -16.11
C ARG A 377 -3.93 -21.40 -15.71
N GLY A 378 -4.30 -20.14 -15.91
CA GLY A 378 -5.65 -19.66 -15.65
C GLY A 378 -5.96 -18.42 -16.48
N LEU A 379 -7.26 -18.17 -16.66
CA LEU A 379 -7.75 -16.97 -17.33
C LEU A 379 -8.10 -15.93 -16.25
N ILE A 380 -7.47 -14.77 -16.30
CA ILE A 380 -7.73 -13.66 -15.38
C ILE A 380 -8.65 -12.66 -16.06
N ARG A 381 -9.88 -12.54 -15.57
CA ARG A 381 -10.93 -11.69 -16.16
C ARG A 381 -10.55 -10.20 -16.10
N ALA A 382 -11.04 -9.44 -17.07
CA ALA A 382 -10.86 -8.00 -17.14
C ALA A 382 -11.31 -7.30 -15.85
N GLY A 383 -10.49 -6.41 -15.29
CA GLY A 383 -10.79 -5.67 -14.07
C GLY A 383 -10.86 -6.51 -12.79
N ARG A 384 -10.44 -7.79 -12.81
CA ARG A 384 -10.50 -8.70 -11.67
C ARG A 384 -9.12 -9.02 -11.12
N GLU A 385 -9.07 -9.36 -9.84
CA GLU A 385 -7.93 -10.01 -9.19
C GLU A 385 -8.31 -11.48 -8.94
N GLU A 386 -7.57 -12.41 -9.54
CA GLU A 386 -7.83 -13.85 -9.49
C GLU A 386 -6.50 -14.61 -9.39
N CYS A 387 -6.54 -15.89 -9.03
CA CYS A 387 -5.35 -16.68 -8.80
C CYS A 387 -5.29 -17.99 -9.60
N VAL A 388 -4.09 -18.55 -9.67
CA VAL A 388 -3.85 -19.94 -10.05
C VAL A 388 -3.06 -20.64 -8.94
N THR A 389 -3.37 -21.90 -8.67
CA THR A 389 -2.70 -22.67 -7.62
C THR A 389 -1.52 -23.45 -8.19
N LEU A 390 -0.36 -23.32 -7.55
CA LEU A 390 0.80 -24.18 -7.75
C LEU A 390 0.90 -25.15 -6.58
N ALA A 391 1.01 -26.44 -6.89
CA ALA A 391 1.26 -27.47 -5.88
C ALA A 391 2.37 -28.42 -6.34
N PHE A 392 3.32 -28.70 -5.46
CA PHE A 392 4.40 -29.66 -5.70
C PHE A 392 4.95 -30.21 -4.38
N ASP A 393 5.59 -31.37 -4.45
CA ASP A 393 6.30 -31.95 -3.32
C ASP A 393 7.73 -31.40 -3.28
N VAL A 394 8.16 -30.91 -2.12
CA VAL A 394 9.54 -30.46 -1.95
C VAL A 394 10.48 -31.65 -2.15
N PRO A 395 11.51 -31.53 -3.03
CA PRO A 395 12.40 -32.65 -3.27
C PRO A 395 13.13 -33.13 -2.00
N PRO A 396 13.43 -34.43 -1.89
CA PRO A 396 14.15 -34.95 -0.73
C PRO A 396 15.57 -34.38 -0.66
N GLY A 397 16.07 -34.15 0.55
CA GLY A 397 17.44 -33.66 0.78
C GLY A 397 17.64 -32.16 0.56
N VAL A 398 16.56 -31.37 0.45
CA VAL A 398 16.65 -29.91 0.54
C VAL A 398 17.27 -29.51 1.88
N ALA A 399 18.33 -28.70 1.82
CA ALA A 399 19.06 -28.26 3.02
C ALA A 399 18.17 -27.43 3.95
N ARG A 400 18.48 -27.40 5.25
CA ARG A 400 17.83 -26.49 6.18
C ARG A 400 18.10 -25.02 5.81
N GLY A 401 17.13 -24.16 6.02
CA GLY A 401 17.22 -22.72 5.77
C GLY A 401 16.17 -22.19 4.80
N LEU A 402 16.37 -20.94 4.38
CA LEU A 402 15.46 -20.21 3.50
C LEU A 402 15.79 -20.45 2.03
N HIS A 403 14.80 -20.88 1.26
CA HIS A 403 14.91 -21.14 -0.18
C HIS A 403 13.93 -20.24 -0.93
N ARG A 404 14.44 -19.46 -1.88
CA ARG A 404 13.61 -18.64 -2.78
C ARG A 404 13.24 -19.43 -4.01
N ILE A 405 11.94 -19.59 -4.25
CA ILE A 405 11.40 -20.31 -5.41
C ILE A 405 10.96 -19.29 -6.46
N PRO A 406 11.76 -19.04 -7.52
CA PRO A 406 11.39 -18.11 -8.56
C PRO A 406 10.25 -18.65 -9.42
N LEU A 407 9.43 -17.73 -9.92
CA LEU A 407 8.29 -18.00 -10.79
C LEU A 407 8.57 -17.47 -12.19
N ARG A 408 8.63 -18.35 -13.19
CA ARG A 408 8.57 -17.93 -14.61
C ARG A 408 7.12 -17.60 -14.94
N ILE A 409 6.87 -16.38 -15.38
CA ILE A 409 5.52 -15.89 -15.63
C ILE A 409 5.37 -15.48 -17.10
N TRP A 410 4.26 -15.92 -17.71
CA TRP A 410 3.74 -15.37 -18.95
C TRP A 410 2.39 -14.73 -18.70
N TRP A 411 2.22 -13.53 -19.26
CA TRP A 411 0.96 -12.83 -19.37
C TRP A 411 0.57 -12.79 -20.84
N SER A 412 -0.33 -13.69 -21.21
CA SER A 412 -0.66 -14.06 -22.58
C SER A 412 0.60 -14.48 -23.35
N ASP A 413 0.97 -13.76 -24.40
CA ASP A 413 2.15 -13.99 -25.21
C ASP A 413 3.42 -13.36 -24.62
N ARG A 414 3.28 -12.43 -23.67
CA ARG A 414 4.40 -11.70 -23.07
C ARG A 414 5.05 -12.51 -21.95
N TYR A 415 6.31 -12.89 -22.14
CA TYR A 415 7.14 -13.42 -21.06
C TYR A 415 7.58 -12.29 -20.12
N LEU A 416 7.28 -12.43 -18.83
CA LEU A 416 7.64 -11.44 -17.80
C LEU A 416 8.94 -11.78 -17.07
N GLY A 417 9.51 -12.96 -17.29
CA GLY A 417 10.73 -13.38 -16.59
C GLY A 417 10.46 -14.03 -15.24
N GLN A 418 11.52 -14.09 -14.42
CA GLN A 418 11.54 -14.65 -13.06
C GLN A 418 11.67 -13.55 -12.00
N TRP A 419 10.84 -12.51 -12.11
CA TRP A 419 10.89 -11.35 -11.22
C TRP A 419 10.09 -11.54 -9.92
N ARG A 420 9.27 -12.60 -9.86
CA ARG A 420 8.54 -13.02 -8.66
C ARG A 420 9.06 -14.31 -8.09
N HIS A 421 8.88 -14.45 -6.78
CA HIS A 421 9.23 -15.63 -6.02
C HIS A 421 8.37 -15.71 -4.76
N PHE A 422 8.43 -16.86 -4.10
CA PHE A 422 8.01 -17.05 -2.72
C PHE A 422 9.12 -17.79 -1.97
N GLU A 423 9.01 -17.88 -0.65
CA GLU A 423 10.03 -18.42 0.22
C GLU A 423 9.55 -19.71 0.88
N ILE A 424 10.43 -20.71 0.91
CA ILE A 424 10.27 -21.93 1.68
C ILE A 424 11.33 -21.93 2.78
N GLU A 425 10.91 -21.96 4.03
CA GLU A 425 11.79 -22.13 5.18
C GLU A 425 11.77 -23.60 5.61
N ALA A 426 12.88 -24.30 5.35
CA ALA A 426 13.02 -25.73 5.63
C ALA A 426 13.75 -25.98 6.96
N GLY A 427 13.19 -26.87 7.79
CA GLY A 427 13.82 -27.29 9.05
C GLY A 427 13.61 -26.33 10.21
N PHE A 428 12.49 -25.61 10.22
CA PHE A 428 12.10 -24.74 11.33
C PHE A 428 11.75 -25.58 12.57
N PRO A 429 12.22 -25.24 13.79
CA PRO A 429 11.73 -25.87 15.01
C PRO A 429 10.24 -25.49 15.16
N GLY A 430 9.37 -26.50 15.21
CA GLY A 430 7.91 -26.32 15.24
C GLY A 430 7.40 -25.52 16.43
#